data_AF-A0A7T4YBP7-F1
#
_entry.id   AF-A0A7T4YBP7-F1
#
_cell.length_a   1.000
_cell.length_b   1.000
_cell.length_c   1.000
_cell.angle_alpha   90.00
_cell.angle_beta   90.00
_cell.angle_gamma   90.00
#
_symmetry.space_group_name_H-M   'P 1'
#
loop_
_entity.id
_entity.type
_entity.pdbx_description
1 polymer ?
#
loop_
_entity_poly.entity_id
_entity_poly.type
_entity_poly.pdbx_seq_one_letter_code
_entity_poly.pdbx_strand_id
1 'polypeptide(L)'
;MFEGGRIEAGAQVATAQRDQAAFAYRRTALTAFREVNDNLAALRQLEAQVLHLGQQRDALAAALRHATNRYRAGYSPYLEQLDAQRGLLSAELSLIQAQADWLNASVALYQAMGGGWSRTD
;
A
#
# COMPACT_ATOMS: atom_id res chain seq x y z
N MET A 1 -27.40 -51.18 31.25
CA MET A 1 -26.63 -49.93 31.03
C MET A 1 -25.63 -50.21 29.92
N PHE A 2 -25.94 -49.83 28.68
CA PHE A 2 -25.08 -50.03 27.49
C PHE A 2 -24.94 -48.71 26.69
N GLU A 3 -24.81 -47.59 27.41
CA GLU A 3 -24.72 -46.25 26.81
C GLU A 3 -23.28 -45.80 26.52
N GLY A 4 -22.28 -46.57 26.98
CA GLY A 4 -20.87 -46.18 27.00
C GLY A 4 -20.33 -45.78 25.62
N GLY A 5 -20.62 -46.58 24.59
CA GLY A 5 -20.18 -46.28 23.22
C GLY A 5 -20.84 -45.04 22.61
N ARG A 6 -22.10 -44.72 22.99
CA ARG A 6 -22.78 -43.50 22.52
C ARG A 6 -22.25 -42.24 23.19
N ILE A 7 -21.95 -42.32 24.49
CA ILE A 7 -21.35 -41.21 25.25
C ILE A 7 -19.92 -40.96 24.77
N GLU A 8 -19.14 -42.01 24.55
CA GLU A 8 -17.77 -41.91 24.05
C GLU A 8 -17.71 -41.36 22.62
N ALA A 9 -18.59 -41.84 21.72
CA ALA A 9 -18.73 -41.27 20.38
C ALA A 9 -19.16 -39.79 20.41
N GLY A 10 -20.09 -39.42 21.30
CA GLY A 10 -20.51 -38.02 21.50
C GLY A 10 -19.37 -37.13 21.99
N ALA A 11 -18.54 -37.61 22.92
CA ALA A 11 -17.35 -36.90 23.40
C ALA A 11 -16.29 -36.75 22.30
N GLN A 12 -16.10 -37.76 21.45
CA GLN A 12 -15.20 -37.69 20.29
C GLN A 12 -15.68 -36.65 19.27
N VAL A 13 -16.98 -36.60 18.95
CA VAL A 13 -17.55 -35.58 18.07
C VAL A 13 -17.36 -34.18 18.65
N ALA A 14 -17.66 -33.98 19.93
CA ALA A 14 -17.47 -32.69 20.59
C ALA A 14 -15.99 -32.24 20.60
N THR A 15 -15.07 -33.19 20.81
CA THR A 15 -13.61 -32.92 20.75
C THR A 15 -13.18 -32.54 19.34
N ALA A 16 -13.62 -33.28 18.32
CA ALA A 16 -13.31 -32.97 16.93
C ALA A 16 -13.85 -31.60 16.49
N GLN A 17 -15.07 -31.24 16.93
CA GLN A 17 -15.65 -29.92 16.67
C GLN A 17 -14.85 -28.80 17.35
N ARG A 18 -14.40 -29.01 18.60
CA ARG A 18 -13.55 -28.05 19.31
C ARG A 18 -12.23 -27.85 18.58
N ASP A 19 -11.58 -28.93 18.16
CA ASP A 19 -10.31 -28.87 17.46
C ASP A 19 -10.47 -28.20 16.09
N GLN A 20 -11.57 -28.49 15.37
CA GLN A 20 -11.92 -27.78 14.14
C GLN A 20 -12.08 -26.27 14.37
N ALA A 21 -12.77 -25.85 15.43
CA ALA A 21 -12.93 -24.45 15.78
C ALA A 21 -11.57 -23.80 16.13
N ALA A 22 -10.71 -24.50 16.87
CA ALA A 22 -9.36 -24.02 17.20
C ALA A 22 -8.49 -23.85 15.95
N PHE A 23 -8.54 -24.80 15.00
CA PHE A 23 -7.83 -24.70 13.72
C PHE A 23 -8.39 -23.57 12.85
N ALA A 24 -9.71 -23.40 12.81
CA ALA A 24 -10.34 -22.30 12.08
C ALA A 24 -9.89 -20.95 12.63
N TYR A 25 -9.90 -20.77 13.95
CA TYR A 25 -9.40 -19.56 14.61
C TYR A 25 -7.94 -19.31 14.28
N ARG A 26 -7.07 -20.32 14.43
CA ARG A 26 -5.65 -20.21 14.10
C ARG A 26 -5.42 -19.81 12.64
N ARG A 27 -6.18 -20.40 11.72
CA ARG A 27 -6.10 -20.06 10.29
C ARG A 27 -6.50 -18.61 10.05
N THR A 28 -7.62 -18.15 10.61
CA THR A 28 -8.08 -16.76 10.47
C THR A 28 -7.06 -15.78 11.02
N ALA A 29 -6.49 -16.05 12.19
CA ALA A 29 -5.45 -15.21 12.77
C ALA A 29 -4.20 -15.14 11.86
N LEU A 30 -3.69 -16.27 11.39
CA LEU A 30 -2.53 -16.30 10.49
C LEU A 30 -2.78 -15.59 9.16
N THR A 31 -4.00 -15.71 8.60
CA THR A 31 -4.39 -14.99 7.38
C THR A 31 -4.39 -13.49 7.63
N ALA A 32 -5.01 -13.01 8.71
CA ALA A 32 -5.03 -11.59 9.05
C ALA A 32 -3.62 -11.01 9.25
N PHE A 33 -2.72 -11.75 9.93
CA PHE A 33 -1.32 -11.33 10.09
C PHE A 33 -0.58 -11.22 8.74
N ARG A 34 -0.84 -12.15 7.82
CA ARG A 34 -0.24 -12.11 6.47
C ARG A 34 -0.75 -10.89 5.70
N GLU A 35 -2.06 -10.68 5.67
CA GLU A 35 -2.68 -9.55 4.95
C GLU A 35 -2.17 -8.19 5.44
N VAL A 36 -2.01 -8.02 6.76
CA VAL A 36 -1.42 -6.79 7.33
C VAL A 36 0.03 -6.61 6.90
N ASN A 37 0.83 -7.69 6.88
CA ASN A 37 2.23 -7.62 6.44
C ASN A 37 2.33 -7.26 4.95
N ASP A 38 1.52 -7.91 4.12
CA ASP A 38 1.48 -7.67 2.67
C ASP A 38 1.09 -6.21 2.38
N ASN A 39 0.09 -5.67 3.09
CA ASN A 39 -0.33 -4.28 2.96
C ASN A 39 0.76 -3.30 3.44
N LEU A 40 1.46 -3.60 4.54
CA LEU A 40 2.57 -2.77 5.02
C LEU A 40 3.75 -2.77 4.02
N ALA A 41 4.04 -3.92 3.41
CA ALA A 41 5.07 -4.03 2.38
C ALA A 41 4.69 -3.20 1.14
N ALA A 42 3.44 -3.28 0.70
CA ALA A 42 2.91 -2.45 -0.40
C ALA A 42 3.02 -0.94 -0.09
N LEU A 43 2.73 -0.55 1.15
CA LEU A 43 2.85 0.84 1.59
C LEU A 43 4.28 1.38 1.47
N ARG A 44 5.27 0.58 1.87
CA ARG A 44 6.69 0.94 1.75
C ARG A 44 7.13 1.07 0.29
N GLN A 45 6.59 0.23 -0.61
CA GLN A 45 6.86 0.35 -2.04
C GLN A 45 6.28 1.65 -2.61
N LEU A 46 5.06 2.04 -2.22
CA LEU A 46 4.46 3.31 -2.60
C LEU A 46 5.26 4.51 -2.08
N GLU A 47 5.74 4.44 -0.83
CA GLU A 47 6.62 5.49 -0.27
C GLU A 47 7.91 5.63 -1.08
N ALA A 48 8.56 4.52 -1.42
CA ALA A 48 9.75 4.53 -2.28
C ALA A 48 9.44 5.11 -3.67
N GLN A 49 8.28 4.79 -4.24
CA GLN A 49 7.84 5.34 -5.52
C GLN A 49 7.68 6.86 -5.47
N VAL A 50 7.07 7.40 -4.39
CA VAL A 50 6.95 8.84 -4.17
C VAL A 50 8.34 9.50 -4.12
N LEU A 51 9.30 8.89 -3.42
CA LEU A 51 10.68 9.42 -3.34
C LEU A 51 11.36 9.45 -4.72
N HIS A 52 11.24 8.38 -5.51
CA HIS A 52 11.81 8.32 -6.86
C HIS A 52 11.18 9.32 -7.82
N LEU A 53 9.86 9.50 -7.76
CA LEU A 53 9.16 10.52 -8.55
C LEU A 53 9.56 11.94 -8.13
N GLY A 54 9.83 12.16 -6.84
CA GLY A 54 10.40 13.41 -6.34
C GLY A 54 11.76 13.72 -6.97
N GLN A 55 12.66 12.74 -6.99
CA GLN A 55 13.98 12.86 -7.62
C GLN A 55 13.87 13.13 -9.13
N GLN A 56 12.95 12.45 -9.83
CA GLN A 56 12.68 12.67 -11.25
C GLN A 56 12.19 14.09 -11.51
N ARG A 57 11.24 14.57 -10.69
CA ARG A 57 10.72 15.94 -10.77
C ARG A 57 11.82 16.97 -10.59
N ASP A 58 12.73 16.76 -9.64
CA ASP A 58 13.86 17.67 -9.38
C ASP A 58 14.86 17.71 -10.54
N ALA A 59 15.15 16.55 -11.15
CA ALA A 59 15.99 16.47 -12.34
C ALA A 59 15.35 17.22 -13.53
N LEU A 60 14.05 17.06 -13.74
CA LEU A 60 13.33 17.77 -14.81
C LEU A 60 13.21 19.27 -14.55
N ALA A 61 13.11 19.68 -13.29
CA ALA A 61 13.16 21.09 -12.92
C ALA A 61 14.53 21.70 -13.23
N ALA A 62 15.63 20.95 -13.01
CA ALA A 62 16.96 21.37 -13.44
C ALA A 62 17.06 21.47 -14.96
N ALA A 63 16.54 20.48 -15.70
CA ALA A 63 16.49 20.51 -17.16
C ALA A 63 15.74 21.74 -17.70
N LEU A 64 14.59 22.08 -17.09
CA LEU A 64 13.86 23.30 -17.43
C LEU A 64 14.70 24.56 -17.20
N ARG A 65 15.37 24.69 -16.05
CA ARG A 65 16.28 25.83 -15.81
C ARG A 65 17.34 25.95 -16.89
N HIS A 66 17.96 24.84 -17.31
CA HIS A 66 18.95 24.84 -18.38
C HIS A 66 18.36 25.24 -19.73
N ALA A 67 17.17 24.73 -20.09
CA ALA A 67 16.49 25.09 -21.32
C ALA A 67 16.10 26.59 -21.35
N THR A 68 15.58 27.11 -20.23
CA THR A 68 15.28 28.54 -20.08
C THR A 68 16.51 29.42 -20.24
N ASN A 69 17.66 29.02 -19.67
CA ASN A 69 18.90 29.77 -19.80
C ASN A 69 19.41 29.78 -21.25
N ARG A 70 19.38 28.63 -21.94
CA ARG A 70 19.78 28.54 -23.36
C ARG A 70 18.88 29.38 -24.27
N TYR A 71 17.57 29.36 -24.05
CA TYR A 71 16.63 30.20 -24.79
C TYR A 71 16.90 31.69 -24.55
N ARG A 72 17.05 32.12 -23.30
CA ARG A 72 17.34 33.52 -22.95
C ARG A 72 18.65 34.03 -23.54
N ALA A 73 19.63 33.15 -23.68
CA ALA A 73 20.91 33.44 -24.32
C ALA A 73 20.89 33.32 -25.86
N GLY A 74 19.75 32.94 -26.46
CA GLY A 74 19.60 32.78 -27.91
C GLY A 74 20.21 31.50 -28.49
N TYR A 75 20.67 30.56 -27.64
CA TYR A 75 21.33 29.32 -28.07
C TYR A 75 20.36 28.20 -28.45
N SER A 76 19.09 28.28 -28.05
CA SER A 76 18.07 27.27 -28.38
C SER A 76 16.72 27.89 -28.72
N PRO A 77 15.92 27.28 -29.60
CA PRO A 77 14.53 27.68 -29.84
C PRO A 77 13.68 27.62 -28.57
N TYR A 78 12.63 28.43 -28.49
CA TYR A 78 11.66 28.41 -27.39
C TYR A 78 10.98 27.03 -27.20
N LEU A 79 10.85 26.27 -28.30
CA LEU A 79 10.23 24.94 -28.27
C LEU A 79 10.92 23.99 -27.28
N GLU A 80 12.25 24.04 -27.16
CA GLU A 80 12.98 23.21 -26.19
C GLU A 80 12.61 23.57 -24.74
N GLN A 81 12.39 24.85 -24.45
CA GLN A 81 11.90 25.27 -23.13
C GLN A 81 10.48 24.75 -22.89
N LEU A 82 9.60 24.84 -23.89
CA LEU A 82 8.22 24.37 -23.78
C LEU A 82 8.15 22.85 -23.54
N ASP A 83 8.99 22.07 -24.22
CA ASP A 83 9.03 20.63 -24.03
C ASP A 83 9.59 20.26 -22.64
N ALA A 84 10.59 20.99 -22.14
CA ALA A 84 11.06 20.82 -20.76
C ALA A 84 9.99 21.18 -19.72
N GLN A 85 9.17 22.22 -19.97
CA GLN A 85 8.03 22.56 -19.11
C GLN A 85 6.98 21.45 -19.10
N ARG A 86 6.64 20.88 -20.26
CA ARG A 86 5.71 19.76 -20.37
C ARG A 86 6.21 18.52 -19.64
N GLY A 87 7.50 18.20 -19.78
CA GLY A 87 8.14 17.10 -19.07
C GLY A 87 8.05 17.26 -17.56
N LEU A 88 8.39 18.46 -17.05
CA LEU A 88 8.28 18.78 -15.62
C LEU A 88 6.83 18.64 -15.12
N LEU A 89 5.86 19.21 -15.84
CA LEU A 89 4.44 19.13 -15.46
C LEU A 89 3.97 17.67 -15.39
N SER A 90 4.34 16.84 -16.37
CA SER A 90 4.00 15.41 -16.34
C SER A 90 4.56 14.71 -15.11
N ALA A 91 5.80 15.00 -14.71
CA ALA A 91 6.41 14.41 -13.53
C ALA A 91 5.77 14.92 -12.22
N GLU A 92 5.40 16.20 -12.15
CA GLU A 92 4.67 16.77 -11.01
C GLU A 92 3.29 16.12 -10.85
N LEU A 93 2.57 15.88 -11.95
CA LEU A 93 1.30 15.16 -11.92
C LEU A 93 1.46 13.71 -11.45
N SER A 94 2.47 12.99 -11.96
CA SER A 94 2.77 11.63 -11.51
C SER A 94 3.13 11.56 -10.02
N LEU A 95 3.92 12.51 -9.53
CA LEU A 95 4.29 12.60 -8.11
C LEU A 95 3.06 12.82 -7.22
N ILE A 96 2.18 13.76 -7.59
CA ILE A 96 0.96 14.05 -6.83
C ILE A 96 0.04 12.81 -6.81
N GLN A 97 -0.11 12.12 -7.94
CA GLN A 97 -0.90 10.89 -7.99
C GLN A 97 -0.33 9.82 -7.06
N ALA A 98 0.99 9.57 -7.10
CA ALA A 98 1.62 8.60 -6.23
C ALA A 98 1.50 8.96 -4.73
N GLN A 99 1.55 10.25 -4.39
CA GLN A 99 1.31 10.72 -3.03
C GLN A 99 -0.14 10.45 -2.59
N ALA A 100 -1.11 10.68 -3.47
CA ALA A 100 -2.52 10.37 -3.19
C ALA A 100 -2.72 8.86 -2.99
N ASP A 101 -2.10 8.03 -3.83
CA ASP A 101 -2.17 6.57 -3.72
C ASP A 101 -1.55 6.06 -2.42
N TRP A 102 -0.41 6.62 -2.02
CA TRP A 102 0.25 6.30 -0.74
C TRP A 102 -0.61 6.68 0.48
N LEU A 103 -1.25 7.87 0.46
CA LEU A 103 -2.16 8.30 1.52
C LEU A 103 -3.41 7.41 1.60
N ASN A 104 -4.01 7.08 0.45
CA ASN A 104 -5.16 6.18 0.39
C ASN A 104 -4.83 4.78 0.92
N ALA A 105 -3.66 4.23 0.54
CA ALA A 105 -3.18 2.96 1.05
C ALA A 105 -2.93 3.01 2.57
N SER A 106 -2.46 4.15 3.09
CA SER A 106 -2.25 4.34 4.54
C SER A 106 -3.57 4.30 5.31
N VAL A 107 -4.61 4.97 4.78
CA VAL A 107 -5.96 4.94 5.37
C VAL A 107 -6.57 3.53 5.27
N ALA A 108 -6.41 2.85 4.14
CA ALA A 108 -6.91 1.49 3.96
C ALA A 108 -6.25 0.50 4.94
N LEU A 109 -4.93 0.60 5.15
CA LEU A 109 -4.22 -0.20 6.15
C LEU A 109 -4.74 0.09 7.57
N TYR A 110 -4.94 1.37 7.90
CA TYR A 110 -5.52 1.75 9.19
C TYR A 110 -6.90 1.12 9.41
N GLN A 111 -7.77 1.14 8.40
CA GLN A 111 -9.09 0.50 8.46
C GLN A 111 -8.99 -1.02 8.58
N ALA A 112 -8.10 -1.66 7.80
CA ALA A 112 -7.90 -3.12 7.80
C ALA A 112 -7.38 -3.64 9.15
N MET A 113 -6.60 -2.84 9.88
CA MET A 113 -6.15 -3.16 11.25
C MET A 113 -7.23 -2.92 12.33
N GLY A 114 -8.46 -2.61 11.93
CA GLY A 114 -9.59 -2.39 12.85
C GLY A 114 -9.78 -0.92 13.24
N GLY A 115 -9.27 0.03 12.44
CA GLY A 115 -9.58 1.46 12.58
C GLY A 115 -9.10 2.10 13.88
N GLY A 116 -8.12 1.50 14.55
CA GLY A 116 -7.70 1.85 15.91
C GLY A 116 -8.69 1.34 16.94
N TRP A 117 -8.72 0.02 17.17
CA TRP A 117 -9.26 -0.66 18.37
C TRP A 117 -10.42 0.08 19.06
N SER A 118 -11.48 0.41 18.33
CA SER A 118 -12.76 0.77 18.95
C SER A 118 -13.34 -0.52 19.50
N ARG A 119 -12.90 -0.85 20.72
CA ARG A 119 -13.69 -1.56 21.70
C ARG A 119 -14.97 -0.75 21.91
N THR A 120 -15.93 -0.92 21.01
CA THR A 120 -17.31 -0.56 21.29
C THR A 120 -17.93 -1.78 21.96
N ASP A 121 -18.19 -1.59 23.25
CA ASP A 121 -19.08 -2.43 24.06
C ASP A 121 -20.40 -2.73 23.34
#